data_AF-A0A090MVH5-F1
#
_entry.id   AF-A0A090MVH5-F1
#
_cell.length_a   1.000
_cell.length_b   1.000
_cell.length_c   1.000
_cell.angle_alpha   90.00
_cell.angle_beta   90.00
_cell.angle_gamma   90.00
#
_symmetry.space_group_name_H-M   'P 1'
#
loop_
_entity.id
_entity.type
_entity.pdbx_description
1 polymer ?
#
loop_
_entity_poly.entity_id
_entity_poly.type
_entity_poly.pdbx_seq_one_letter_code
_entity_poly.pdbx_strand_id
1 'polypeptide(L)'
;MEVFNNSRVRLDKRFDWVGPPDRLSKIRPIKLRIVDNETEIERKYRMDREELNAWNSKFWENHNASFERQRDNFISERKKELGRLGNVTANDMSTFYKKFLNDEYASLSQYNKTWYIRNFQLLWPAFKVNIIRLSRLFRK
;
A
#
# COMPACT_ATOMS: atom_id res chain seq x y z
N MET A 1 2.20 -14.41 9.10
CA MET A 1 1.54 -13.16 9.51
C MET A 1 2.32 -12.59 10.68
N GLU A 2 3.22 -11.64 10.44
CA GLU A 2 3.80 -10.83 11.50
C GLU A 2 3.07 -9.50 11.48
N VAL A 3 2.15 -9.32 12.44
CA VAL A 3 1.59 -8.02 12.74
C VAL A 3 2.77 -7.20 13.24
N PHE A 4 3.19 -6.17 12.47
CA PHE A 4 4.20 -5.20 12.91
C PHE A 4 3.71 -4.52 14.19
N ASN A 5 3.97 -5.15 15.33
CA ASN A 5 3.73 -4.58 16.64
C ASN A 5 4.85 -3.57 16.92
N ASN A 6 4.78 -2.44 16.22
CA ASN A 6 5.66 -1.32 16.46
C ASN A 6 5.16 -0.59 17.72
N SER A 7 5.43 -1.22 18.87
CA SER A 7 5.07 -0.80 20.23
C SER A 7 5.81 0.46 20.71
N ARG A 8 6.69 1.02 19.86
CA ARG A 8 7.47 2.23 20.14
C ARG A 8 6.83 3.54 19.67
N VAL A 9 5.75 3.48 18.89
CA VAL A 9 5.04 4.70 18.45
C VAL A 9 3.96 5.03 19.48
N ARG A 10 4.26 6.00 20.38
CA ARG A 10 3.22 6.63 21.22
C ARG A 10 2.34 7.47 20.30
N LEU A 11 1.18 6.94 19.95
CA LEU A 11 0.19 7.66 19.16
C LEU A 11 -0.48 8.71 20.04
N ASP A 12 -0.43 9.97 19.62
CA ASP A 12 -1.30 10.99 20.19
C ASP A 12 -2.75 10.62 19.84
N LYS A 13 -3.61 10.48 20.85
CA LYS A 13 -5.04 10.18 20.65
C LYS A 13 -5.77 11.23 19.80
N ARG A 14 -5.19 12.42 19.63
CA ARG A 14 -5.78 13.52 18.86
C ARG A 14 -5.57 13.39 17.36
N PHE A 15 -4.51 12.72 16.91
CA PHE A 15 -4.09 12.76 15.51
C PHE A 15 -3.85 11.37 14.94
N ASP A 16 -4.22 11.19 13.68
CA ASP A 16 -3.80 10.03 12.91
C ASP A 16 -2.28 10.12 12.67
N TRP A 17 -1.60 8.99 12.74
CA TRP A 17 -0.17 8.89 12.49
C TRP A 17 0.09 8.34 11.09
N VAL A 18 0.98 9.00 10.36
CA VAL A 18 1.48 8.56 9.05
C VAL A 18 2.99 8.41 9.16
N GLY A 19 3.47 7.20 8.89
CA GLY A 19 4.89 6.89 8.98
C GLY A 19 5.73 7.42 7.81
N PRO A 20 7.06 7.24 7.89
CA PRO A 20 7.92 7.39 6.73
C PRO A 20 7.54 6.36 5.65
N PRO A 21 7.87 6.63 4.37
CA PRO A 21 7.67 5.65 3.30
C PRO A 21 8.34 4.31 3.64
N ASP A 22 7.64 3.21 3.43
CA ASP A 22 8.23 1.88 3.56
C ASP A 22 9.39 1.71 2.58
N ARG A 23 10.42 0.95 3.00
CA ARG A 23 11.64 0.79 2.20
C ARG A 23 11.40 0.03 0.90
N LEU A 24 10.49 -0.93 0.90
CA LEU A 24 10.23 -1.81 -0.24
C LEU A 24 8.97 -1.38 -0.98
N SER A 25 7.83 -1.30 -0.29
CA SER A 25 6.55 -0.95 -0.93
C SER A 25 6.46 0.52 -1.35
N LYS A 26 7.29 1.39 -0.74
CA LYS A 26 7.24 2.86 -0.86
C LYS A 26 5.95 3.50 -0.35
N ILE A 27 5.02 2.72 0.20
CA ILE A 27 3.77 3.20 0.78
C ILE A 27 4.01 3.61 2.23
N ARG A 28 3.37 4.71 2.65
CA ARG A 28 3.43 5.15 4.05
C ARG A 28 2.45 4.31 4.89
N PRO A 29 2.91 3.65 5.96
CA PRO A 29 2.02 2.98 6.90
C PRO A 29 1.22 4.04 7.66
N ILE A 30 -0.03 3.72 7.96
CA ILE A 30 -0.90 4.56 8.78
C ILE A 30 -1.25 3.85 10.09
N LYS A 31 -1.42 4.64 11.15
CA LYS A 31 -2.11 4.22 12.37
C LYS A 31 -3.13 5.29 12.72
N LEU A 32 -4.39 4.92 12.69
CA LEU A 32 -5.50 5.82 12.91
C LEU A 32 -5.72 5.99 14.42
N ARG A 33 -6.11 7.20 14.83
CA ARG A 33 -6.34 7.50 16.24
C ARG A 33 -7.51 6.69 16.79
N ILE A 34 -7.40 6.28 18.05
CA ILE A 34 -8.48 5.66 18.81
C ILE A 34 -9.18 6.75 19.61
N VAL A 35 -10.48 6.94 19.35
CA VAL A 35 -11.29 7.95 20.05
C VAL A 35 -11.66 7.46 21.44
N ASP A 36 -11.74 8.36 22.43
CA ASP A 36 -12.32 8.00 23.72
C ASP A 36 -13.81 7.64 23.54
N ASN A 37 -14.25 6.55 24.19
CA ASN A 37 -15.57 5.94 24.00
C ASN A 37 -15.85 5.50 22.53
N GLU A 38 -14.82 4.98 21.86
CA GLU A 38 -14.93 4.37 20.52
C GLU A 38 -16.05 3.31 20.51
N THR A 39 -17.04 3.53 19.65
CA THR A 39 -18.08 2.52 19.39
C THR A 39 -17.52 1.36 18.57
N GLU A 40 -18.18 0.20 18.64
CA GLU A 40 -17.76 -0.96 17.84
C GLU A 40 -17.74 -0.67 16.32
N ILE A 41 -18.67 0.17 15.84
CA ILE A 41 -18.72 0.59 14.43
C ILE A 41 -17.49 1.45 14.06
N GLU A 42 -17.08 2.37 14.93
CA GLU A 42 -15.89 3.20 14.73
C GLU A 42 -14.61 2.37 14.76
N ARG A 43 -14.52 1.45 15.74
CA ARG A 43 -13.41 0.51 15.86
C ARG A 43 -13.26 -0.32 14.60
N LYS A 44 -14.36 -0.94 14.16
CA LYS A 44 -14.36 -1.77 12.95
C LYS A 44 -13.95 -0.95 11.73
N TYR A 45 -14.54 0.23 11.53
CA TYR A 45 -14.18 1.10 10.41
C TYR A 45 -12.69 1.49 10.42
N ARG A 46 -12.14 1.80 11.60
CA ARG A 46 -10.73 2.10 11.78
C ARG A 46 -9.85 0.91 11.40
N MET A 47 -10.14 -0.27 11.94
CA MET A 47 -9.40 -1.50 11.67
C MET A 47 -9.47 -1.89 10.18
N ASP A 48 -10.65 -1.82 9.57
CA ASP A 48 -10.83 -2.15 8.14
C ASP A 48 -9.98 -1.21 7.24
N ARG A 49 -9.83 0.07 7.63
CA ARG A 49 -8.94 1.02 6.92
C ARG A 49 -7.46 0.72 7.10
N GLU A 50 -7.04 0.40 8.32
CA GLU A 50 -5.65 0.03 8.62
C GLU A 50 -5.28 -1.27 7.90
N GLU A 51 -6.17 -2.26 7.91
CA GLU A 51 -6.02 -3.51 7.17
C GLU A 51 -5.92 -3.27 5.66
N LEU A 52 -6.77 -2.41 5.09
CA LEU A 52 -6.70 -2.07 3.67
C LEU A 52 -5.36 -1.40 3.31
N ASN A 53 -4.86 -0.49 4.15
CA ASN A 53 -3.54 0.12 3.95
C ASN A 53 -2.41 -0.91 4.05
N ALA A 54 -2.46 -1.82 5.02
CA ALA A 54 -1.48 -2.89 5.17
C ALA A 54 -1.49 -3.85 3.98
N TRP A 55 -2.67 -4.25 3.50
CA TRP A 55 -2.84 -5.06 2.30
C TRP A 55 -2.26 -4.37 1.06
N ASN A 56 -2.57 -3.08 0.88
CA ASN A 56 -2.02 -2.27 -0.21
C ASN A 56 -0.48 -2.24 -0.16
N SER A 57 0.09 -1.93 1.01
CA SER A 57 1.54 -1.94 1.21
C SER A 57 2.15 -3.31 0.89
N LYS A 58 1.50 -4.41 1.32
CA LYS A 58 2.04 -5.75 1.07
C LYS A 58 2.05 -6.14 -0.40
N PHE A 59 1.02 -5.73 -1.16
CA PHE A 59 1.00 -5.93 -2.60
C PHE A 59 2.21 -5.26 -3.27
N TRP A 60 2.43 -3.96 -2.98
CA TRP A 60 3.52 -3.20 -3.58
C TRP A 60 4.91 -3.63 -3.09
N GLU A 61 5.03 -4.11 -1.85
CA GLU A 61 6.26 -4.73 -1.36
C GLU A 61 6.66 -5.91 -2.28
N ASN A 62 5.73 -6.83 -2.53
CA ASN A 62 5.98 -8.01 -3.36
C ASN A 62 6.22 -7.62 -4.83
N HIS A 63 5.41 -6.71 -5.37
CA HIS A 63 5.52 -6.27 -6.76
C HIS A 63 6.86 -5.55 -7.01
N ASN A 64 7.26 -4.64 -6.12
CA ASN A 64 8.55 -3.94 -6.23
C ASN A 64 9.72 -4.91 -6.07
N ALA A 65 9.64 -5.88 -5.15
CA ALA A 65 10.68 -6.90 -5.01
C ALA A 65 10.82 -7.77 -6.27
N SER A 66 9.70 -8.11 -6.93
CA SER A 66 9.70 -8.80 -8.22
C SER A 66 10.33 -7.94 -9.33
N PHE A 67 9.92 -6.67 -9.42
CA PHE A 67 10.44 -5.72 -10.38
C PHE A 67 11.96 -5.56 -10.28
N GLU A 68 12.49 -5.29 -9.08
CA GLU A 68 13.93 -5.10 -8.86
C GLU A 68 14.71 -6.36 -9.29
N ARG A 69 14.23 -7.55 -8.92
CA ARG A 69 14.85 -8.82 -9.32
C ARG A 69 14.86 -9.01 -10.84
N GLN A 70 13.72 -8.81 -11.50
CA GLN A 70 13.62 -8.97 -12.95
C GLN A 70 14.47 -7.94 -13.70
N ARG A 71 14.51 -6.70 -13.20
CA ARG A 71 15.33 -5.63 -13.75
C ARG A 71 16.82 -5.97 -13.64
N ASP A 72 17.26 -6.42 -12.48
CA ASP A 72 18.67 -6.75 -12.24
C ASP A 72 19.10 -7.96 -13.10
N ASN A 73 18.22 -8.96 -13.23
CA ASN A 73 18.43 -10.08 -14.15
C ASN A 73 18.57 -9.60 -15.60
N PHE A 74 17.64 -8.78 -16.09
CA PHE A 74 17.69 -8.24 -17.45
C PHE A 74 18.97 -7.45 -17.72
N ILE A 75 19.35 -6.57 -16.79
CA ILE A 75 20.60 -5.79 -16.90
C ILE A 75 21.82 -6.74 -16.95
N SER A 76 21.83 -7.78 -16.13
CA SER A 76 22.94 -8.74 -16.08
C SER A 76 23.06 -9.56 -17.38
N GLU A 77 21.95 -10.02 -17.94
CA GLU A 77 21.90 -10.77 -19.20
C GLU A 77 22.32 -9.88 -20.37
N ARG A 78 21.76 -8.67 -20.45
CA ARG A 78 22.06 -7.73 -21.51
C ARG A 78 23.52 -7.29 -21.50
N LYS A 79 24.13 -7.12 -20.33
CA LYS A 79 25.58 -6.84 -20.21
C LYS A 79 26.44 -8.01 -20.68
N LYS A 80 26.01 -9.26 -20.49
CA LYS A 80 26.73 -10.44 -21.02
C LYS A 80 26.70 -10.48 -22.54
N GLU A 81 25.56 -10.15 -23.15
CA GLU A 81 25.41 -10.07 -24.61
C GLU A 81 26.25 -8.95 -25.25
N LEU A 82 26.26 -7.78 -24.62
CA LEU A 82 26.94 -6.60 -25.14
C LEU A 82 28.47 -6.61 -24.91
N GLY A 83 28.97 -7.48 -24.03
CA GLY A 83 30.39 -7.59 -23.71
C GLY A 83 30.96 -6.44 -22.85
N ARG A 84 32.28 -6.40 -22.67
CA ARG A 84 32.97 -5.53 -21.69
C ARG A 84 32.79 -4.02 -21.88
N LEU A 85 32.51 -3.57 -23.11
CA LEU A 85 32.41 -2.14 -23.45
C LEU A 85 30.98 -1.67 -23.69
N GLY A 86 30.02 -2.60 -23.72
CA GLY A 86 28.64 -2.27 -24.00
C GLY A 86 27.85 -1.97 -22.73
N ASN A 87 27.09 -0.86 -22.78
CA ASN A 87 26.21 -0.44 -21.71
C ASN A 87 24.76 -0.67 -22.10
N VAL A 88 23.92 -1.02 -21.13
CA VAL A 88 22.47 -1.14 -21.34
C VAL A 88 21.92 0.24 -21.68
N THR A 89 21.28 0.36 -22.84
CA THR A 89 20.74 1.62 -23.33
C THR A 89 19.32 1.87 -22.81
N ALA A 90 18.83 3.11 -22.96
CA ALA A 90 17.44 3.44 -22.66
C ALA A 90 16.44 2.63 -23.53
N ASN A 91 16.82 2.28 -24.76
CA ASN A 91 15.96 1.49 -25.65
C ASN A 91 15.85 0.02 -25.19
N ASP A 92 16.94 -0.54 -24.68
CA ASP A 92 16.94 -1.86 -24.04
C ASP A 92 16.02 -1.86 -22.82
N MET A 93 16.15 -0.85 -21.96
CA MET A 93 15.31 -0.71 -20.77
C MET A 93 13.83 -0.49 -21.12
N SER A 94 13.52 0.26 -22.19
CA SER A 94 12.15 0.41 -22.70
C SER A 94 11.53 -0.94 -23.08
N THR A 95 12.32 -1.80 -23.74
CA THR A 95 11.89 -3.17 -24.09
C THR A 95 11.60 -4.00 -22.84
N PHE A 96 12.46 -3.93 -21.82
CA PHE A 96 12.23 -4.55 -20.52
C PHE A 96 10.94 -4.03 -19.87
N TYR A 97 10.77 -2.71 -19.77
CA TYR A 97 9.60 -2.12 -19.10
C TYR A 97 8.30 -2.53 -19.79
N LYS A 98 8.26 -2.49 -21.12
CA LYS A 98 7.09 -2.94 -21.88
C LYS A 98 6.78 -4.40 -21.59
N LYS A 99 7.79 -5.28 -21.59
CA LYS A 99 7.61 -6.70 -21.28
C LYS A 99 7.09 -6.91 -19.86
N PHE A 100 7.75 -6.31 -18.87
CA PHE A 100 7.35 -6.41 -17.46
C PHE A 100 5.90 -5.96 -17.25
N LEU A 101 5.50 -4.82 -17.84
CA LEU A 101 4.14 -4.30 -17.73
C LEU A 101 3.11 -5.23 -18.38
N ASN A 102 3.43 -5.84 -19.53
CA ASN A 102 2.56 -6.82 -20.17
C ASN A 102 2.39 -8.08 -19.31
N ASP A 103 3.49 -8.58 -18.74
CA ASP A 103 3.50 -9.79 -17.92
C ASP A 103 2.72 -9.58 -16.61
N GLU A 104 2.87 -8.41 -15.98
CA GLU A 104 2.22 -8.06 -14.73
C GLU A 104 0.80 -7.47 -14.91
N TYR A 105 0.36 -7.26 -16.14
CA TYR A 105 -0.90 -6.57 -16.44
C TYR A 105 -2.10 -7.20 -15.73
N ALA A 106 -2.22 -8.53 -15.78
CA ALA A 106 -3.32 -9.25 -15.14
C ALA A 106 -3.31 -9.09 -13.61
N SER A 107 -2.13 -9.19 -12.99
CA SER A 107 -1.91 -9.00 -11.55
C SER A 107 -2.28 -7.58 -11.11
N LEU A 108 -1.79 -6.56 -11.83
CA LEU A 108 -2.08 -5.15 -11.56
C LEU A 108 -3.56 -4.82 -11.77
N SER A 109 -4.19 -5.38 -12.80
CA SER A 109 -5.63 -5.21 -13.06
C SER A 109 -6.47 -5.81 -11.94
N GLN A 110 -6.15 -7.03 -11.50
CA GLN A 110 -6.82 -7.67 -10.37
C GLN A 110 -6.62 -6.87 -9.08
N TYR A 111 -5.40 -6.43 -8.80
CA TYR A 111 -5.09 -5.57 -7.66
C TYR A 111 -5.93 -4.29 -7.68
N ASN A 112 -5.95 -3.56 -8.80
CA ASN A 112 -6.71 -2.31 -8.92
C ASN A 112 -8.20 -2.56 -8.69
N LYS A 113 -8.76 -3.61 -9.31
CA LYS A 113 -10.16 -4.01 -9.10
C LYS A 113 -10.45 -4.25 -7.62
N THR A 114 -9.63 -5.05 -6.94
CA THR A 114 -9.82 -5.33 -5.51
C THR A 114 -9.64 -4.08 -4.66
N TRP A 115 -8.66 -3.23 -4.97
CA TRP A 115 -8.41 -1.98 -4.26
C TRP A 115 -9.62 -1.04 -4.36
N TYR A 116 -10.20 -0.86 -5.56
CA TYR A 116 -11.41 -0.05 -5.74
C TYR A 116 -12.61 -0.64 -4.99
N ILE A 117 -12.85 -1.95 -5.10
CA ILE A 117 -13.96 -2.61 -4.41
C ILE A 117 -13.85 -2.41 -2.90
N ARG A 118 -12.67 -2.65 -2.32
CA ARG A 118 -12.45 -2.51 -0.86
C ARG A 118 -12.60 -1.05 -0.41
N ASN A 119 -12.09 -0.09 -1.17
CA ASN A 119 -12.29 1.34 -0.85
C ASN A 119 -13.78 1.72 -0.94
N PHE A 120 -14.51 1.21 -1.93
CA PHE A 120 -15.94 1.50 -2.08
C PHE A 120 -16.76 0.90 -0.93
N GLN A 121 -16.41 -0.31 -0.47
CA GLN A 121 -17.04 -0.94 0.70
C GLN A 121 -16.89 -0.12 1.98
N LEU A 122 -15.83 0.70 2.10
CA LEU A 122 -15.60 1.57 3.25
C LEU A 122 -16.53 2.80 3.30
N LEU A 123 -17.22 3.14 2.21
CA LEU A 123 -18.10 4.33 2.17
C LEU A 123 -19.28 4.20 3.13
N TRP A 124 -19.89 3.02 3.22
CA TRP A 124 -21.05 2.82 4.10
C TRP A 124 -20.70 2.85 5.60
N PRO A 125 -19.65 2.14 6.07
CA PRO A 125 -19.12 2.32 7.42
C PRO A 125 -18.70 3.77 7.70
N ALA A 126 -18.06 4.45 6.73
CA ALA A 126 -17.69 5.87 6.89
C ALA A 126 -18.91 6.74 7.14
N PHE A 127 -19.99 6.55 6.36
CA PHE A 127 -21.24 7.27 6.56
C PHE A 127 -21.80 7.05 7.99
N LYS A 128 -21.92 5.79 8.42
CA LYS A 128 -22.40 5.46 9.79
C LYS A 128 -21.57 6.12 10.88
N VAL A 129 -20.24 6.05 10.77
CA VAL A 129 -19.32 6.67 11.72
C VAL A 129 -19.49 8.19 11.76
N ASN A 130 -19.67 8.84 10.61
CA ASN A 130 -19.89 10.28 10.56
C ASN A 130 -21.22 10.69 11.21
N ILE A 131 -22.30 9.91 11.06
CA ILE A 131 -23.56 10.14 11.77
C ILE A 131 -23.38 10.00 13.30
N ILE A 132 -22.66 8.98 13.77
CA ILE A 132 -22.35 8.80 15.20
C ILE A 132 -21.59 10.03 15.73
N ARG A 133 -20.54 10.46 15.02
CA ARG A 133 -19.73 11.63 15.41
C ARG A 133 -20.56 12.91 15.42
N LEU A 134 -21.41 13.11 14.43
CA LEU A 134 -22.32 14.25 14.35
C LEU A 134 -23.31 14.25 15.52
N SER A 135 -23.88 13.09 15.88
CA SER A 135 -24.79 12.98 17.02
C SER A 135 -24.14 13.34 18.36
N ARG A 136 -22.82 13.10 18.52
CA ARG A 136 -22.07 13.51 19.71
C ARG A 136 -21.86 15.01 19.79
N LEU A 137 -21.75 15.69 18.64
CA LEU A 137 -21.64 17.15 18.60
C LEU A 137 -22.94 17.82 19.07
N PHE A 138 -24.10 17.26 18.72
CA PHE A 138 -25.41 17.77 19.14
C PHE A 138 -25.81 17.41 20.57
N ARG A 139 -25.11 16.46 21.21
CA ARG A 139 -25.32 16.07 22.62
C ARG A 139 -24.37 16.77 23.60
N LYS A 140 -23.45 17.58 23.08
CA LYS A 140 -22.59 18.47 23.85
C LYS A 140 -23.24 19.85 23.93
#